data_AF-A0A939GUR5-F1
#
_entry.id   AF-A0A939GUR5-F1
#
_cell.length_a   1.000
_cell.length_b   1.000
_cell.length_c   1.000
_cell.angle_alpha   90.00
_cell.angle_beta   90.00
_cell.angle_gamma   90.00
#
_symmetry.space_group_name_H-M   'P 1'
#
loop_
_entity.id
_entity.type
_entity.pdbx_description
1 polymer ?
#
loop_
_entity_poly.entity_id
_entity_poly.type
_entity_poly.pdbx_seq_one_letter_code
_entity_poly.pdbx_strand_id
1 'polypeptide(L)'
;MQAELQALLDDLVPEQQDTLPPDARERATAQALLRYYTDMSLPAQAEVSLEHRLPVAQWAAYLLCQQLATRYSSERETTLAVDMARTQSRAQAYAARAKEYRQAYYAGTGQADPLDPSAAPSQGAAAAVASWPRRNPRHNLVRRGAGL
;
A
#
# COMPACT_ATOMS: atom_id res chain seq x y z
N MET A 1 -9.73 -14.60 1.71
CA MET A 1 -9.28 -13.64 0.68
C MET A 1 -9.63 -12.20 1.01
N GLN A 2 -10.88 -11.72 0.86
CA GLN A 2 -11.21 -10.29 1.11
C GLN A 2 -10.94 -9.83 2.55
N ALA A 3 -11.31 -10.64 3.56
CA ALA A 3 -11.03 -10.34 4.96
C ALA A 3 -9.52 -10.29 5.29
N GLU A 4 -8.70 -11.12 4.63
CA GLU A 4 -7.23 -11.08 4.80
C GLU A 4 -6.63 -9.82 4.20
N LEU A 5 -7.08 -9.40 3.00
CA LEU A 5 -6.63 -8.16 2.39
C LEU A 5 -7.00 -6.94 3.24
N GLN A 6 -8.18 -6.96 3.86
CA GLN A 6 -8.60 -5.92 4.81
C GLN A 6 -7.74 -5.90 6.08
N ALA A 7 -7.41 -7.07 6.63
CA ALA A 7 -6.52 -7.16 7.80
C ALA A 7 -5.10 -6.66 7.48
N LEU A 8 -4.58 -6.95 6.29
CA LEU A 8 -3.30 -6.42 5.82
C LEU A 8 -3.37 -4.90 5.62
N LEU A 9 -4.46 -4.40 5.03
CA LEU A 9 -4.66 -2.97 4.87
C LEU A 9 -4.71 -2.22 6.20
N ASP A 10 -5.37 -2.80 7.20
CA ASP A 10 -5.40 -2.25 8.55
C ASP A 10 -4.00 -2.12 9.16
N ASP A 11 -3.18 -3.16 8.98
CA ASP A 11 -1.79 -3.18 9.43
C ASP A 11 -0.94 -2.10 8.73
N LEU A 12 -1.14 -1.92 7.42
CA LEU A 12 -0.37 -1.00 6.59
C LEU A 12 -0.75 0.47 6.80
N VAL A 13 -2.03 0.76 7.04
CA VAL A 13 -2.53 2.14 7.18
C VAL A 13 -3.55 2.20 8.34
N PRO A 14 -3.12 2.05 9.60
CA PRO A 14 -4.07 2.01 10.73
C PRO A 14 -4.87 3.31 10.89
N GLU A 15 -4.29 4.45 10.54
CA GLU A 15 -4.95 5.78 10.66
C GLU A 15 -6.15 5.97 9.71
N GLN A 16 -6.28 5.11 8.68
CA GLN A 16 -7.44 5.14 7.79
C GLN A 16 -8.73 4.75 8.51
N GLN A 17 -8.64 4.02 9.62
CA GLN A 17 -9.81 3.50 10.33
C GLN A 17 -10.73 4.59 10.85
N ASP A 18 -10.11 5.61 11.44
CA ASP A 18 -10.76 6.77 12.05
C ASP A 18 -11.06 7.86 11.02
N THR A 19 -10.22 7.94 9.98
CA THR A 19 -10.21 9.09 9.07
C THR A 19 -11.06 8.88 7.82
N LEU A 20 -11.06 7.68 7.21
CA LEU A 20 -11.71 7.43 5.92
C LEU A 20 -12.98 6.58 6.07
N PRO A 21 -14.04 6.87 5.27
CA PRO A 21 -15.26 6.09 5.28
C PRO A 21 -14.99 4.63 4.84
N PRO A 22 -15.77 3.65 5.31
CA PRO A 22 -15.58 2.24 4.98
C PRO A 22 -15.61 1.99 3.45
N ASP A 23 -16.48 2.70 2.73
CA ASP A 23 -16.61 2.62 1.27
C ASP A 23 -15.29 2.94 0.54
N ALA A 24 -14.47 3.86 1.07
CA ALA A 24 -13.19 4.20 0.45
C ALA A 24 -12.21 3.02 0.45
N ARG A 25 -12.24 2.17 1.48
CA ARG A 25 -11.37 0.99 1.61
C ARG A 25 -11.78 -0.11 0.66
N GLU A 26 -13.08 -0.33 0.54
CA GLU A 26 -13.65 -1.30 -0.38
C GLU A 26 -13.33 -0.91 -1.83
N ARG A 27 -13.49 0.38 -2.17
CA ARG A 27 -13.13 0.91 -3.49
C ARG A 27 -11.63 0.80 -3.78
N ALA A 28 -10.77 1.11 -2.81
CA ALA A 28 -9.32 0.96 -2.97
C ALA A 28 -8.93 -0.50 -3.20
N THR A 29 -9.54 -1.44 -2.47
CA THR A 29 -9.31 -2.88 -2.64
C THR A 29 -9.77 -3.36 -4.02
N ALA A 30 -10.96 -2.93 -4.46
CA ALA A 30 -11.48 -3.27 -5.78
C ALA A 30 -10.58 -2.73 -6.91
N GLN A 31 -10.12 -1.48 -6.80
CA GLN A 31 -9.18 -0.89 -7.75
C GLN A 31 -7.83 -1.61 -7.77
N ALA A 32 -7.32 -2.04 -6.62
CA ALA A 32 -6.08 -2.79 -6.54
C ALA A 32 -6.18 -4.15 -7.23
N LEU A 33 -7.30 -4.86 -7.05
CA LEU A 33 -7.55 -6.11 -7.75
C LEU A 33 -7.65 -5.92 -9.26
N LEU A 34 -8.39 -4.89 -9.71
CA LEU A 34 -8.46 -4.56 -11.14
C LEU A 34 -7.08 -4.28 -11.74
N ARG A 35 -6.24 -3.54 -11.01
CA ARG A 35 -4.87 -3.27 -11.44
C ARG A 35 -4.05 -4.55 -11.56
N TYR A 36 -4.10 -5.40 -10.54
CA TYR A 36 -3.44 -6.69 -10.53
C TYR A 36 -3.86 -7.60 -11.69
N TYR A 37 -5.17 -7.73 -11.94
CA TYR A 37 -5.64 -8.52 -13.08
C TYR A 37 -5.17 -7.95 -14.41
N THR A 38 -5.12 -6.62 -14.53
CA THR A 38 -4.62 -5.93 -15.73
C THR A 38 -3.14 -6.21 -15.95
N ASP A 39 -2.30 -6.01 -14.93
CA ASP A 39 -0.84 -6.17 -15.02
C ASP A 39 -0.44 -7.64 -15.23
N MET A 40 -1.21 -8.60 -14.67
CA MET A 40 -0.98 -10.04 -14.85
C MET A 40 -1.67 -10.63 -16.09
N SER A 41 -2.45 -9.83 -16.85
CA SER A 41 -3.28 -10.31 -17.96
C SER A 41 -4.22 -11.47 -17.57
N LEU A 42 -4.74 -11.42 -16.34
CA LEU A 42 -5.64 -12.45 -15.80
C LEU A 42 -7.11 -12.08 -16.08
N PRO A 43 -8.02 -13.07 -16.21
CA PRO A 43 -9.43 -12.78 -16.27
C PRO A 43 -9.90 -12.11 -14.97
N ALA A 44 -10.84 -11.18 -15.09
CA ALA A 44 -11.44 -10.53 -13.93
C ALA A 44 -12.05 -11.60 -13.01
N GLN A 45 -11.66 -11.58 -11.72
CA GLN A 45 -12.03 -12.57 -10.69
C GLN A 45 -11.18 -13.86 -10.65
N ALA A 46 -10.03 -13.90 -11.32
CA ALA A 46 -9.04 -14.95 -11.07
C ALA A 46 -8.64 -14.98 -9.58
N GLU A 47 -8.34 -16.17 -9.05
CA GLU A 47 -7.88 -16.26 -7.67
C GLU A 47 -6.50 -15.61 -7.54
N VAL A 48 -6.35 -14.72 -6.56
CA VAL A 48 -5.07 -14.06 -6.28
C VAL A 48 -4.16 -15.03 -5.54
N SER A 49 -3.01 -15.36 -6.16
CA SER A 49 -1.95 -16.18 -5.57
C SER A 49 -1.57 -15.67 -4.18
N LEU A 50 -1.28 -16.59 -3.26
CA LEU A 50 -0.92 -16.27 -1.87
C LEU A 50 0.25 -15.28 -1.78
N GLU A 51 1.25 -15.45 -2.65
CA GLU A 51 2.43 -14.57 -2.75
C GLU A 51 2.08 -13.14 -3.20
N HIS A 52 1.02 -12.97 -3.99
CA HIS A 52 0.59 -11.67 -4.53
C HIS A 52 -0.41 -10.93 -3.64
N ARG A 53 -0.93 -11.55 -2.57
CA ARG A 53 -1.89 -10.90 -1.67
C ARG A 53 -1.30 -9.68 -0.96
N LEU A 54 -0.06 -9.79 -0.49
CA LEU A 54 0.63 -8.66 0.15
C LEU A 54 0.88 -7.50 -0.84
N PRO A 55 1.43 -7.74 -2.04
CA PRO A 55 1.50 -6.71 -3.07
C PRO A 55 0.16 -6.03 -3.37
N VAL A 56 -0.91 -6.81 -3.57
CA VAL A 56 -2.26 -6.25 -3.82
C VAL A 56 -2.71 -5.34 -2.66
N ALA A 57 -2.47 -5.74 -1.41
CA ALA A 57 -2.76 -4.91 -0.25
C ALA A 57 -1.90 -3.64 -0.22
N GLN A 58 -0.63 -3.70 -0.62
CA GLN A 58 0.25 -2.52 -0.74
C GLN A 58 -0.25 -1.54 -1.80
N TRP A 59 -0.76 -2.02 -2.93
CA TRP A 59 -1.37 -1.13 -3.93
C TRP A 59 -2.63 -0.44 -3.40
N ALA A 60 -3.50 -1.17 -2.70
CA ALA A 60 -4.65 -0.57 -2.05
C ALA A 60 -4.24 0.45 -0.97
N ALA A 61 -3.18 0.17 -0.19
CA ALA A 61 -2.62 1.10 0.79
C ALA A 61 -2.06 2.37 0.12
N TYR A 62 -1.44 2.23 -1.05
CA TYR A 62 -1.00 3.36 -1.88
C TYR A 62 -2.17 4.28 -2.24
N LEU A 63 -3.28 3.73 -2.73
CA LEU A 63 -4.47 4.52 -3.08
C LEU A 63 -5.04 5.29 -1.86
N LEU A 64 -5.06 4.64 -0.70
CA LEU A 64 -5.54 5.25 0.55
C LEU A 64 -4.58 6.34 1.05
N CYS A 65 -3.26 6.13 0.94
CA CYS A 65 -2.28 7.16 1.25
C CYS A 65 -2.40 8.38 0.33
N GLN A 66 -2.74 8.20 -0.95
CA GLN A 66 -3.01 9.32 -1.85
C GLN A 66 -4.24 10.12 -1.43
N GLN A 67 -5.33 9.44 -1.05
CA GLN A 67 -6.53 10.10 -0.54
C GLN A 67 -6.25 10.89 0.75
N LEU A 68 -5.51 10.31 1.69
CA LEU A 68 -5.08 10.98 2.92
C LEU A 68 -4.19 12.19 2.63
N ALA A 69 -3.23 12.07 1.71
CA ALA A 69 -2.36 13.17 1.32
C ALA A 69 -3.16 14.35 0.73
N THR A 70 -4.12 14.06 -0.16
CA THR A 70 -5.01 15.08 -0.73
C THR A 70 -5.85 15.75 0.36
N ARG A 71 -6.44 14.97 1.27
CA ARG A 71 -7.25 15.51 2.37
C ARG A 71 -6.45 16.45 3.27
N TYR A 72 -5.29 16.00 3.78
CA TYR A 72 -4.46 16.85 4.65
C TYR A 72 -3.90 18.06 3.91
N SER A 73 -3.70 17.96 2.59
CA SER A 73 -3.33 19.11 1.77
C SER A 73 -4.46 20.13 1.66
N SER A 74 -5.73 19.72 1.63
CA SER A 74 -6.88 20.63 1.64
C SER A 74 -7.15 21.23 3.03
N GLU A 75 -6.95 20.49 4.11
CA GLU A 75 -7.08 21.01 5.50
C GLU A 75 -6.03 22.09 5.84
N ARG A 76 -4.92 22.11 5.11
CA ARG A 76 -3.89 23.16 5.19
C ARG A 76 -4.44 24.54 4.80
N GLU A 77 -5.33 24.62 3.82
CA GLU A 77 -5.80 25.89 3.27
C GLU A 77 -6.74 26.65 4.24
N THR A 78 -7.26 25.98 5.27
CA THR A 78 -8.29 26.50 6.16
C THR A 78 -7.83 26.84 7.58
N THR A 79 -6.57 26.59 7.95
CA THR A 79 -6.11 26.63 9.36
C THR A 79 -4.95 27.61 9.64
N LEU A 80 -4.81 28.03 10.91
CA LEU A 80 -3.78 28.96 11.40
C LEU A 80 -2.35 28.41 11.19
N ALA A 81 -1.35 29.30 11.12
CA ALA A 81 0.02 28.98 10.65
C ALA A 81 0.72 27.79 11.36
N VAL A 82 0.44 27.51 12.64
CA VAL A 82 1.02 26.39 13.38
C VAL A 82 0.40 25.05 12.95
N ASP A 83 -0.91 25.02 12.75
CA ASP A 83 -1.64 23.85 12.25
C ASP A 83 -1.28 23.56 10.79
N MET A 84 -0.97 24.61 10.02
CA MET A 84 -0.47 24.52 8.64
C MET A 84 0.84 23.71 8.55
N ALA A 85 1.80 23.93 9.45
CA ALA A 85 3.07 23.20 9.44
C ALA A 85 2.89 21.71 9.80
N ARG A 86 2.01 21.41 10.77
CA ARG A 86 1.71 20.02 11.20
C ARG A 86 0.98 19.24 10.11
N THR A 87 -0.01 19.86 9.48
CA THR A 87 -0.76 19.25 8.35
C THR A 87 0.12 19.08 7.12
N GLN A 88 0.98 20.04 6.79
CA GLN A 88 1.97 19.92 5.71
C GLN A 88 2.93 18.73 5.93
N SER A 89 3.44 18.56 7.16
CA SER A 89 4.32 17.43 7.49
C SER A 89 3.59 16.08 7.35
N ARG A 90 2.30 16.01 7.66
CA ARG A 90 1.48 14.80 7.48
C ARG A 90 1.24 14.50 6.01
N ALA A 91 0.81 15.49 5.22
CA ALA A 91 0.56 15.30 3.79
C ALA A 91 1.81 14.80 3.05
N GLN A 92 2.99 15.36 3.38
CA GLN A 92 4.26 14.88 2.81
C GLN A 92 4.63 13.47 3.29
N ALA A 93 4.41 13.13 4.56
CA ALA A 93 4.66 11.78 5.08
C ALA A 93 3.80 10.72 4.37
N TYR A 94 2.52 11.02 4.12
CA TYR A 94 1.64 10.11 3.36
C TYR A 94 2.01 10.03 1.88
N ALA A 95 2.41 11.14 1.26
CA ALA A 95 2.89 11.14 -0.12
C ALA A 95 4.19 10.33 -0.29
N ALA A 96 5.08 10.37 0.71
CA ALA A 96 6.29 9.54 0.73
C ALA A 96 5.94 8.04 0.86
N ARG A 97 5.09 7.68 1.84
CA ARG A 97 4.61 6.30 2.03
C ARG A 97 3.91 5.73 0.80
N ALA A 98 3.12 6.57 0.11
CA ALA A 98 2.45 6.17 -1.12
C ALA A 98 3.47 5.70 -2.18
N LYS A 99 4.59 6.40 -2.34
CA LYS A 99 5.65 6.00 -3.28
C LYS A 99 6.28 4.66 -2.89
N GLU A 100 6.57 4.47 -1.60
CA GLU A 100 7.14 3.22 -1.08
C GLU A 100 6.19 2.02 -1.33
N TYR A 101 4.90 2.18 -1.08
CA TYR A 101 3.90 1.13 -1.33
C TYR A 101 3.75 0.79 -2.81
N ARG A 102 3.84 1.79 -3.70
CA ARG A 102 3.85 1.54 -5.15
C ARG A 102 5.06 0.72 -5.57
N GLN A 103 6.25 1.11 -5.13
CA GLN A 103 7.49 0.39 -5.45
C GLN A 103 7.45 -1.04 -4.92
N ALA A 104 6.94 -1.25 -3.71
CA ALA A 104 6.79 -2.57 -3.11
C ALA A 104 5.81 -3.47 -3.89
N TYR A 105 4.73 -2.91 -4.43
CA TYR A 105 3.79 -3.64 -5.30
C TYR A 105 4.48 -4.19 -6.55
N TYR A 106 5.18 -3.34 -7.29
CA TYR A 106 5.86 -3.73 -8.53
C TYR A 106 7.01 -4.71 -8.25
N ALA A 107 7.78 -4.48 -7.18
CA ALA A 107 8.81 -5.42 -6.74
C ALA A 107 8.25 -6.80 -6.34
N GLY A 108 7.11 -6.82 -5.64
CA GLY A 108 6.47 -8.06 -5.17
C GLY A 108 5.70 -8.82 -6.24
N THR A 109 5.28 -8.15 -7.32
CA THR A 109 4.63 -8.78 -8.49
C THR A 109 5.61 -9.10 -9.62
N GLY A 110 6.88 -8.68 -9.51
CA GLY A 110 7.90 -8.84 -10.54
C GLY A 110 7.66 -8.00 -11.80
N GLN A 111 6.79 -6.98 -11.72
CA GLN A 111 6.47 -6.08 -12.83
C GLN A 111 7.36 -4.84 -12.80
N ALA A 112 7.58 -4.21 -13.97
CA ALA A 112 8.29 -2.94 -14.03
C ALA A 112 7.38 -1.79 -13.58
N ASP A 113 7.87 -0.91 -12.70
CA ASP A 113 7.14 0.30 -12.32
C ASP A 113 7.19 1.32 -13.47
N PRO A 114 6.06 1.71 -14.07
CA PRO A 114 6.03 2.68 -15.17
C PRO A 114 6.47 4.09 -14.74
N LEU A 115 6.53 4.37 -13.44
CA LEU A 115 6.92 5.68 -12.90
C LEU A 115 8.35 5.71 -12.36
N ASP A 116 9.06 4.59 -12.39
CA ASP A 116 10.46 4.55 -11.98
C ASP A 116 11.36 4.94 -13.17
N PRO A 117 12.09 6.07 -13.08
CA PRO A 117 12.92 6.55 -14.19
C PRO A 117 14.18 5.69 -14.41
N SER A 118 14.47 4.74 -13.51
CA SER A 118 15.58 3.79 -13.62
C SER A 118 15.16 2.44 -14.23
N ALA A 119 13.86 2.24 -14.50
CA ALA A 119 13.31 1.05 -15.14
C ALA A 119 13.64 0.99 -16.66
N ALA A 120 14.93 0.98 -17.00
CA ALA A 120 15.39 0.23 -18.16
C ALA A 120 15.18 -1.27 -17.86
N PRO A 121 14.93 -2.13 -18.88
CA PRO A 121 14.58 -3.54 -18.66
C PRO A 121 15.78 -4.30 -18.08
N SER A 122 15.91 -4.30 -16.76
CA SER A 122 16.84 -5.12 -16.03
C SER A 122 16.12 -6.40 -15.62
N GLN A 123 16.38 -7.45 -16.39
CA GLN A 123 15.97 -8.81 -16.04
C GLN A 123 16.69 -9.20 -14.75
N GLY A 124 15.90 -9.47 -13.71
CA GLY A 124 16.35 -10.15 -12.49
C GLY A 124 16.52 -9.24 -11.27
N ALA A 125 15.48 -9.14 -10.46
CA ALA A 125 15.61 -8.76 -9.06
C ALA A 125 14.52 -9.42 -8.20
N ALA A 126 14.56 -10.76 -8.12
CA ALA A 126 13.91 -11.47 -7.02
C ALA A 126 14.80 -11.33 -5.77
N ALA A 127 14.61 -10.24 -5.00
CA ALA A 127 14.90 -10.14 -3.57
C ALA A 127 14.89 -8.67 -3.12
N ALA A 128 13.71 -8.11 -2.86
CA ALA A 128 13.59 -6.99 -1.94
C ALA A 128 12.37 -7.20 -1.05
N VAL A 129 12.44 -8.21 -0.18
CA VAL A 129 11.74 -8.11 1.11
C VAL A 129 12.47 -7.02 1.89
N ALA A 130 12.18 -5.77 1.54
CA ALA A 130 12.66 -4.62 2.29
C ALA A 130 12.17 -4.80 3.72
N SER A 131 13.10 -5.10 4.61
CA SER A 131 12.89 -5.15 6.03
C SER A 131 12.22 -3.86 6.48
N TRP A 132 10.93 -3.94 6.78
CA TRP A 132 10.13 -2.80 7.21
C TRP A 132 10.72 -2.18 8.50
N PRO A 133 10.72 -0.84 8.65
CA PRO A 133 11.24 -0.21 9.84
C PRO A 133 10.42 -0.63 11.06
N ARG A 134 11.08 -1.36 11.97
CA ARG A 134 10.77 -1.76 13.36
C ARG A 134 9.71 -0.92 14.11
N ARG A 135 8.46 -0.87 13.63
CA ARG A 135 7.34 -0.24 14.31
C ARG A 135 6.02 -0.99 14.15
N ASN A 136 6.07 -2.26 13.77
CA ASN A 136 4.95 -3.18 13.96
C ASN A 136 5.40 -4.40 14.81
N PRO A 137 5.31 -4.30 16.15
CA PRO A 137 5.64 -5.41 17.05
C PRO A 137 4.68 -6.61 16.95
N ARG A 138 3.60 -6.52 16.16
CA ARG A 138 2.56 -7.57 16.06
C ARG A 138 2.81 -8.61 14.98
N HIS A 139 3.79 -8.40 14.10
CA HIS A 139 4.05 -9.32 12.97
C HIS A 139 4.90 -10.56 13.34
N ASN A 140 5.19 -10.79 14.62
CA ASN A 140 5.98 -11.94 15.09
C ASN A 140 5.18 -13.23 15.33
N LEU A 141 3.92 -13.32 14.89
CA LEU A 141 3.04 -14.43 15.27
C LEU A 141 2.78 -15.51 14.21
N VAL A 142 3.34 -15.44 12.99
CA VAL A 142 3.02 -16.45 11.94
C VAL A 142 4.24 -17.21 11.40
N ARG A 143 5.38 -17.25 12.12
CA ARG A 143 6.49 -18.14 11.73
C ARG A 143 7.23 -18.73 12.93
N ARG A 144 6.55 -19.57 13.71
CA ARG A 144 7.20 -20.66 14.47
C ARG A 144 6.21 -21.81 14.65
N GLY A 145 6.33 -22.80 13.78
CA GLY A 145 5.52 -24.02 13.79
C GLY A 145 6.01 -25.01 12.74
N ALA A 146 7.33 -25.20 12.62
CA ALA A 146 7.93 -26.32 11.91
C ALA A 146 9.13 -26.79 12.73
N GLY A 147 8.88 -27.84 13.50
CA GLY A 147 9.84 -28.42 14.42
C GLY A 147 9.15 -29.54 15.17
N LEU A 148 9.05 -30.68 14.51
CA LEU A 148 9.42 -32.01 14.99
C LEU A 148 9.48 -32.95 13.77
#